data_AF-A0A927IP34-F1
#
_entry.id   AF-A0A927IP34-F1
#
_cell.length_a   1.000
_cell.length_b   1.000
_cell.length_c   1.000
_cell.angle_alpha   90.00
_cell.angle_beta   90.00
_cell.angle_gamma   90.00
#
_symmetry.space_group_name_H-M   'P 1'
#
loop_
_entity.id
_entity.type
_entity.pdbx_description
1 polymer ?
#
loop_
_entity_poly.entity_id
_entity_poly.type
_entity_poly.pdbx_seq_one_letter_code
_entity_poly.pdbx_strand_id
1 'polypeptide(L)'
;MSGRGAVEVMVETGRVVPTWVLRVVGAVLVAVMLLVAVGSGWHVGPWHVAVAVAVACAVMLRPWTGSVALAVGVAGVVLLMGGAASLLTVMVLVLLAHAVLWVSSFAARASWSAKVEVAVLAGEARGPAVVQVGAQVLAVVAVLVSGADVGASDAWRAFALIGAIGLVAAVLPRPR
;
A
#
# COMPACT_ATOMS: atom_id res chain seq x y z
N MET A 1 41.84 -31.71 11.55
CA MET A 1 41.39 -30.43 10.95
C MET A 1 40.66 -30.76 9.66
N SER A 2 39.32 -30.85 9.71
CA SER A 2 38.48 -31.23 8.56
C SER A 2 37.98 -29.97 7.87
N GLY A 3 38.48 -29.69 6.66
CA GLY A 3 37.99 -28.61 5.82
C GLY A 3 36.57 -28.90 5.35
N ARG A 4 35.60 -28.08 5.78
CA ARG A 4 34.27 -28.07 5.17
C ARG A 4 34.46 -27.53 3.75
N GLY A 5 34.35 -28.39 2.75
CA GLY A 5 34.27 -27.97 1.35
C GLY A 5 33.14 -26.97 1.22
N ALA A 6 33.45 -25.77 0.73
CA ALA A 6 32.43 -24.77 0.43
C ALA A 6 31.52 -25.37 -0.64
N VAL A 7 30.25 -25.60 -0.29
CA VAL A 7 29.23 -25.96 -1.28
C VAL A 7 29.03 -24.73 -2.15
N GLU A 8 29.55 -24.77 -3.37
CA GLU A 8 29.36 -23.72 -4.35
C GLU A 8 27.93 -23.87 -4.90
N VAL A 9 27.01 -23.05 -4.39
CA VAL A 9 25.62 -23.01 -4.88
C VAL A 9 25.57 -22.01 -6.02
N MET A 10 25.49 -22.50 -7.26
CA MET A 10 25.14 -21.68 -8.40
C MET A 10 23.67 -21.24 -8.29
N VAL A 11 23.44 -19.94 -8.13
CA VAL A 11 22.11 -19.35 -8.15
C VAL A 11 21.91 -18.69 -9.52
N GLU A 12 20.96 -19.21 -10.30
CA GLU A 12 20.53 -18.54 -11.53
C GLU A 12 19.79 -17.26 -11.16
N THR A 13 20.36 -16.11 -11.53
CA THR A 13 19.73 -14.81 -11.30
C THR A 13 18.74 -14.53 -12.42
N GLY A 14 17.49 -14.28 -12.05
CA GLY A 14 16.42 -13.98 -13.00
C GLY A 14 16.48 -12.53 -13.54
N ARG A 15 15.38 -12.06 -14.11
CA ARG A 15 15.25 -10.66 -14.55
C ARG A 15 15.41 -9.72 -13.34
N VAL A 16 16.27 -8.72 -13.49
CA VAL A 16 16.55 -7.70 -12.45
C VAL A 16 15.97 -6.34 -12.80
N VAL A 17 15.57 -5.59 -11.78
CA VAL A 17 15.07 -4.20 -11.88
C VAL A 17 15.96 -3.32 -11.01
N PRO A 18 16.49 -2.20 -11.54
CA PRO A 18 17.31 -1.29 -10.74
C PRO A 18 16.46 -0.54 -9.72
N THR A 19 17.02 -0.27 -8.53
CA THR A 19 16.30 0.36 -7.41
C THR A 19 15.71 1.73 -7.76
N TRP A 20 16.34 2.51 -8.65
CA TRP A 20 15.80 3.81 -9.06
C TRP A 20 14.45 3.67 -9.75
N VAL A 21 14.18 2.58 -10.48
CA VAL A 21 12.86 2.32 -11.08
C VAL A 21 11.83 2.11 -9.99
N LEU A 22 12.14 1.36 -8.94
CA LEU A 22 11.24 1.16 -7.78
C LEU A 22 10.93 2.49 -7.08
N ARG A 23 11.92 3.38 -6.95
CA ARG A 23 11.72 4.72 -6.38
C ARG A 23 10.83 5.60 -7.25
N VAL A 24 11.02 5.58 -8.57
CA VAL A 24 10.16 6.31 -9.51
C VAL A 24 8.73 5.79 -9.46
N VAL A 25 8.54 4.46 -9.51
CA VAL A 25 7.23 3.84 -9.37
C VAL A 25 6.59 4.21 -8.04
N GLY A 26 7.34 4.13 -6.93
CA GLY A 26 6.88 4.56 -5.61
C GLY A 26 6.45 6.02 -5.58
N ALA A 27 7.17 6.90 -6.26
CA ALA A 27 6.85 8.34 -6.30
C ALA A 27 5.55 8.56 -7.07
N VAL A 28 5.40 7.90 -8.22
CA VAL A 28 4.15 7.94 -9.00
C VAL A 28 2.97 7.44 -8.15
N LEU A 29 3.13 6.32 -7.44
CA LEU A 29 2.08 5.77 -6.59
C LEU A 29 1.69 6.72 -5.45
N VAL A 30 2.65 7.36 -4.79
CA VAL A 30 2.38 8.37 -3.74
C VAL A 30 1.64 9.58 -4.32
N ALA A 31 2.08 10.10 -5.48
CA ALA A 31 1.44 11.24 -6.11
C ALA A 31 -0.01 10.91 -6.50
N VAL A 32 -0.24 9.74 -7.11
CA VAL A 32 -1.59 9.28 -7.47
C VAL A 32 -2.47 9.11 -6.23
N MET A 33 -1.95 8.49 -5.16
CA MET A 33 -2.68 8.34 -3.90
C MET A 33 -3.16 9.69 -3.34
N LEU A 34 -2.27 10.67 -3.28
CA LEU A 34 -2.60 12.01 -2.79
C LEU A 34 -3.64 12.70 -3.69
N LEU A 35 -3.50 12.59 -5.01
CA LEU A 35 -4.43 13.19 -5.97
C LEU A 35 -5.81 12.53 -5.93
N VAL A 36 -5.89 11.21 -5.76
CA VAL A 36 -7.16 10.50 -5.57
C VAL A 36 -7.83 10.94 -4.25
N ALA A 37 -7.06 11.12 -3.18
CA ALA A 37 -7.59 11.58 -1.90
C ALA A 37 -8.12 13.03 -1.98
N VAL A 38 -7.43 13.94 -2.67
CA VAL A 38 -7.94 15.30 -2.90
C VAL A 38 -9.17 15.28 -3.80
N GLY A 39 -9.11 14.55 -4.92
CA GLY A 39 -10.18 14.48 -5.92
C GLY A 39 -11.46 13.81 -5.44
N SER A 40 -11.47 13.18 -4.26
CA SER A 40 -12.68 12.57 -3.70
C SER A 40 -13.70 13.58 -3.18
N GLY A 41 -13.28 14.80 -2.86
CA GLY A 41 -14.15 15.84 -2.30
C GLY A 41 -13.80 17.27 -2.72
N TRP A 42 -12.69 17.45 -3.44
CA TRP A 42 -12.16 18.77 -3.81
C TRP A 42 -11.83 18.83 -5.30
N HIS A 43 -11.89 20.03 -5.88
CA HIS A 43 -11.48 20.23 -7.26
C HIS A 43 -9.94 20.19 -7.39
N VAL A 44 -9.42 19.28 -8.22
CA VAL A 44 -7.97 19.10 -8.42
C VAL A 44 -7.43 20.16 -9.37
N GLY A 45 -6.91 21.26 -8.81
CA GLY A 45 -6.14 22.27 -9.54
C GLY A 45 -4.65 21.93 -9.72
N PRO A 46 -3.91 22.67 -10.61
CA PRO A 46 -2.49 22.44 -10.89
C PRO A 46 -1.57 22.49 -9.66
N TRP A 47 -1.91 23.30 -8.66
CA TRP A 47 -1.11 23.41 -7.43
C TRP A 47 -1.10 22.09 -6.64
N HIS A 48 -2.22 21.36 -6.59
CA HIS A 48 -2.30 20.06 -5.92
C HIS A 48 -1.39 19.04 -6.58
N VAL A 49 -1.33 19.07 -7.92
CA VAL A 49 -0.43 18.21 -8.71
C VAL A 49 1.02 18.53 -8.38
N ALA A 50 1.39 19.81 -8.36
CA ALA A 50 2.74 20.23 -8.01
C ALA A 50 3.14 19.78 -6.59
N VAL A 51 2.24 19.94 -5.61
CA VAL A 51 2.51 19.52 -4.23
C VAL A 51 2.53 18.01 -4.07
N ALA A 52 1.62 17.28 -4.71
CA ALA A 52 1.64 15.82 -4.69
C ALA A 52 2.95 15.26 -5.29
N VAL A 53 3.43 15.84 -6.39
CA VAL A 53 4.72 15.48 -7.00
C VAL A 53 5.89 15.84 -6.07
N ALA A 54 5.89 17.02 -5.46
CA ALA A 54 6.93 17.44 -4.53
C ALA A 54 7.02 16.50 -3.31
N VAL A 55 5.87 16.15 -2.71
CA VAL A 55 5.80 15.20 -1.59
C VAL A 55 6.25 13.82 -2.03
N ALA A 56 5.79 13.33 -3.19
CA ALA A 56 6.19 12.04 -3.73
C ALA A 56 7.70 11.93 -3.94
N CYS A 57 8.31 12.94 -4.55
CA CYS A 57 9.76 13.03 -4.72
C CYS A 57 10.47 13.03 -3.36
N ALA A 58 10.02 13.85 -2.40
CA ALA A 58 10.61 13.91 -1.07
C ALA A 58 10.58 12.55 -0.34
N VAL A 59 9.43 11.86 -0.36
CA VAL A 59 9.27 10.54 0.25
C VAL A 59 10.20 9.51 -0.40
N MET A 60 10.37 9.53 -1.71
CA MET A 60 11.17 8.51 -2.42
C MET A 60 12.66 8.81 -2.54
N LEU A 61 13.09 10.03 -2.23
CA LEU A 61 14.51 10.33 -2.02
C LEU A 61 15.04 9.64 -0.75
N ARG A 62 14.23 9.61 0.31
CA ARG A 62 14.50 8.88 1.55
C ARG A 62 13.26 8.08 1.97
N PRO A 63 13.06 6.88 1.36
CA PRO A 63 11.95 6.01 1.69
C PRO A 63 12.19 5.45 3.09
N TRP A 64 11.66 6.15 4.10
CA TRP A 64 11.63 5.72 5.48
C TRP A 64 10.19 5.39 5.81
N THR A 65 9.97 4.38 6.67
CA THR A 65 8.62 3.95 7.06
C THR A 65 7.79 5.12 7.61
N GLY A 66 8.43 6.05 8.33
CA GLY A 66 7.78 7.25 8.86
C GLY A 66 7.28 8.24 7.80
N SER A 67 8.07 8.55 6.76
CA SER A 67 7.66 9.53 5.73
C SER A 67 6.54 8.99 4.85
N VAL A 68 6.58 7.69 4.57
CA VAL A 68 5.53 7.00 3.81
C VAL A 68 4.24 6.91 4.61
N ALA A 69 4.32 6.53 5.89
CA ALA A 69 3.17 6.50 6.80
C ALA A 69 2.54 7.90 6.94
N LEU A 70 3.36 8.95 7.00
CA LEU A 70 2.88 10.33 7.01
C LEU A 70 2.08 10.65 5.73
N ALA A 71 2.60 10.30 4.55
CA ALA A 71 1.90 10.55 3.28
C ALA A 71 0.56 9.80 3.19
N VAL A 72 0.52 8.54 3.66
CA VAL A 72 -0.72 7.75 3.76
C VAL A 72 -1.68 8.41 4.77
N GLY A 73 -1.19 8.85 5.92
CA GLY A 73 -1.98 9.55 6.94
C GLY A 73 -2.57 10.86 6.40
N VAL A 74 -1.79 11.65 5.68
CA VAL A 74 -2.25 12.88 5.00
C VAL A 74 -3.35 12.55 4.00
N ALA A 75 -3.18 11.52 3.16
CA ALA A 75 -4.23 11.08 2.24
C ALA A 75 -5.52 10.70 3.00
N GLY A 76 -5.42 9.99 4.12
CA GLY A 76 -6.55 9.65 4.98
C GLY A 76 -7.25 10.87 5.58
N VAL A 77 -6.49 11.84 6.11
CA VAL A 77 -7.05 13.08 6.66
C VAL A 77 -7.76 13.90 5.57
N VAL A 78 -7.14 14.05 4.40
CA VAL A 78 -7.73 14.77 3.26
C VAL A 78 -9.04 14.10 2.81
N LEU A 79 -9.06 12.77 2.72
CA LEU A 79 -10.26 12.00 2.41
C LEU A 79 -11.38 12.28 3.41
N LEU A 80 -11.08 12.26 4.72
CA LEU A 80 -12.06 12.52 5.78
C LEU A 80 -12.60 13.95 5.75
N MET A 81 -11.76 14.93 5.39
CA MET A 81 -12.18 16.33 5.24
C MET A 81 -13.03 16.58 3.99
N GLY A 82 -12.89 15.75 2.95
CA GLY A 82 -13.63 15.87 1.69
C GLY A 82 -15.06 15.34 1.72
N GLY A 83 -15.53 14.79 2.85
CA GLY A 83 -16.86 14.22 3.00
C GLY A 83 -16.92 12.71 2.71
N ALA A 84 -18.13 12.21 2.41
CA ALA A 84 -18.36 10.78 2.22
C ALA A 84 -17.78 10.29 0.88
N ALA A 85 -16.60 9.68 0.92
CA ALA A 85 -15.98 9.07 -0.24
C ALA A 85 -16.77 7.84 -0.73
N SER A 86 -16.80 7.64 -2.04
CA SER A 86 -17.38 6.43 -2.62
C SER A 86 -16.62 5.17 -2.17
N LEU A 87 -17.31 4.02 -2.09
CA LEU A 87 -16.67 2.74 -1.78
C LEU A 87 -15.50 2.45 -2.73
N LEU A 88 -15.66 2.73 -4.02
CA LEU A 88 -14.62 2.53 -5.02
C LEU A 88 -13.38 3.40 -4.72
N THR A 89 -13.57 4.66 -4.36
CA THR A 89 -12.48 5.57 -3.97
C THR A 89 -11.72 5.03 -2.76
N VAL A 90 -12.44 4.56 -1.73
CA VAL A 90 -11.82 3.97 -0.53
C VAL A 90 -11.03 2.72 -0.91
N MET A 91 -11.59 1.81 -1.71
CA MET A 91 -10.90 0.60 -2.16
C MET A 91 -9.62 0.91 -2.94
N VAL A 92 -9.68 1.89 -3.85
CA VAL A 92 -8.52 2.36 -4.63
C VAL A 92 -7.46 2.94 -3.70
N LEU A 93 -7.84 3.80 -2.74
CA LEU A 93 -6.89 4.40 -1.80
C LEU A 93 -6.24 3.35 -0.90
N VAL A 94 -6.99 2.36 -0.42
CA VAL A 94 -6.45 1.25 0.37
C VAL A 94 -5.44 0.45 -0.46
N LEU A 95 -5.74 0.17 -1.73
CA LEU A 95 -4.81 -0.50 -2.65
C LEU A 95 -3.55 0.33 -2.89
N LEU A 96 -3.69 1.63 -3.15
CA LEU A 96 -2.56 2.52 -3.36
C LEU A 96 -1.69 2.63 -2.10
N ALA A 97 -2.29 2.77 -0.92
CA ALA A 97 -1.55 2.83 0.34
C ALA A 97 -0.71 1.56 0.58
N HIS A 98 -1.28 0.39 0.35
CA HIS A 98 -0.54 -0.88 0.46
C HIS A 98 0.57 -0.99 -0.59
N ALA A 99 0.29 -0.65 -1.84
CA ALA A 99 1.30 -0.65 -2.90
C ALA A 99 2.46 0.29 -2.58
N VAL A 100 2.16 1.50 -2.08
CA VAL A 100 3.16 2.49 -1.64
C VAL A 100 4.00 1.94 -0.48
N LEU A 101 3.36 1.40 0.56
CA LEU A 101 4.05 0.81 1.70
C LEU A 101 4.96 -0.36 1.26
N TRP A 102 4.43 -1.25 0.41
CA TRP A 102 5.15 -2.38 -0.14
C TRP A 102 6.39 -1.93 -0.93
N VAL A 103 6.24 -1.08 -1.96
CA VAL A 103 7.35 -0.55 -2.76
C VAL A 103 8.37 0.17 -1.87
N SER A 104 7.91 0.98 -0.92
CA SER A 104 8.80 1.73 -0.02
C SER A 104 9.65 0.81 0.86
N SER A 105 9.10 -0.34 1.27
CA SER A 105 9.84 -1.29 2.10
C SER A 105 11.06 -1.86 1.37
N PHE A 106 10.96 -2.11 0.06
CA PHE A 106 12.10 -2.51 -0.77
C PHE A 106 13.06 -1.35 -1.02
N ALA A 107 12.51 -0.19 -1.38
CA ALA A 107 13.32 0.99 -1.69
C ALA A 107 14.13 1.49 -0.46
N ALA A 108 13.64 1.24 0.75
CA ALA A 108 14.32 1.53 2.01
C ALA A 108 15.51 0.60 2.28
N ARG A 109 15.40 -0.68 1.89
CA ARG A 109 16.44 -1.70 2.11
C ARG A 109 17.52 -1.70 1.03
N ALA A 110 17.22 -1.17 -0.16
CA ALA A 110 18.10 -1.20 -1.32
C ALA A 110 18.85 0.13 -1.52
N SER A 111 20.16 0.04 -1.79
CA SER A 111 20.95 1.19 -2.23
C SER A 111 20.49 1.66 -3.62
N TRP A 112 20.80 2.91 -3.98
CA TRP A 112 20.41 3.49 -5.26
C TRP A 112 20.96 2.73 -6.48
N SER A 113 22.15 2.16 -6.36
CA SER A 113 22.81 1.36 -7.39
C SER A 113 22.45 -0.13 -7.35
N ALA A 114 21.70 -0.57 -6.34
CA ALA A 114 21.30 -1.96 -6.24
C ALA A 114 20.32 -2.36 -7.36
N LYS A 115 20.28 -3.66 -7.60
CA LYS A 115 19.36 -4.32 -8.52
C LYS A 115 18.59 -5.37 -7.72
N VAL A 116 17.27 -5.40 -7.91
CA VAL A 116 16.37 -6.32 -7.22
C VAL A 116 15.80 -7.29 -8.24
N GLU A 117 15.83 -8.58 -7.93
CA GLU A 117 15.23 -9.60 -8.78
C GLU A 117 13.71 -9.51 -8.78
N VAL A 118 13.11 -9.60 -9.98
CA VAL A 118 11.64 -9.55 -10.14
C VAL A 118 10.97 -10.71 -9.43
N ALA A 119 11.60 -11.89 -9.36
CA ALA A 119 11.07 -13.05 -8.67
C ALA A 119 10.90 -12.79 -7.16
N VAL A 120 11.84 -12.07 -6.54
CA VAL A 120 11.77 -11.67 -5.12
C VAL A 120 10.61 -10.71 -4.91
N LEU A 121 10.48 -9.70 -5.78
CA LEU A 121 9.36 -8.75 -5.73
C LEU A 121 8.02 -9.47 -5.86
N ALA A 122 7.87 -10.34 -6.86
CA ALA A 122 6.62 -11.06 -7.09
C ALA A 122 6.30 -12.05 -5.96
N GLY A 123 7.31 -12.73 -5.42
CA GLY A 123 7.17 -13.67 -4.31
C GLY A 123 6.67 -12.98 -3.04
N GLU A 124 7.26 -11.85 -2.67
CA GLU A 124 6.85 -11.08 -1.49
C GLU A 124 5.53 -10.32 -1.70
N ALA A 125 5.18 -9.93 -2.92
CA ALA A 125 3.92 -9.24 -3.21
C ALA A 125 2.69 -10.16 -3.13
N ARG A 126 2.84 -11.45 -3.45
CA ARG A 126 1.71 -12.38 -3.60
C ARG A 126 0.91 -12.56 -2.31
N GLY A 127 1.59 -12.73 -1.17
CA GLY A 127 0.94 -12.90 0.13
C GLY A 127 0.05 -11.71 0.52
N PRO A 128 0.62 -10.50 0.64
CA PRO A 128 -0.15 -9.28 0.92
C PRO A 128 -1.25 -9.01 -0.10
N ALA A 129 -1.00 -9.24 -1.40
CA ALA A 129 -2.00 -9.04 -2.44
C ALA A 129 -3.23 -9.94 -2.27
N VAL A 130 -3.05 -11.23 -1.94
CA VAL A 130 -4.18 -12.13 -1.69
C VAL A 130 -5.00 -11.67 -0.47
N VAL A 131 -4.33 -11.31 0.63
CA VAL A 131 -5.01 -10.81 1.83
C VAL A 131 -5.78 -9.53 1.53
N GLN A 132 -5.19 -8.62 0.76
CA GLN A 132 -5.80 -7.34 0.41
C GLN A 132 -7.01 -7.51 -0.52
N VAL A 133 -6.92 -8.36 -1.54
CA VAL A 133 -8.05 -8.70 -2.41
C VAL A 133 -9.16 -9.35 -1.59
N GLY A 134 -8.82 -10.28 -0.69
CA GLY A 134 -9.79 -10.88 0.23
C GLY A 134 -10.49 -9.85 1.12
N ALA A 135 -9.73 -8.92 1.72
CA ALA A 135 -10.28 -7.85 2.53
C ALA A 135 -11.18 -6.90 1.72
N GLN A 136 -10.80 -6.57 0.48
CA GLN A 136 -11.61 -5.75 -0.42
C GLN A 136 -12.91 -6.43 -0.81
N VAL A 137 -12.86 -7.73 -1.15
CA VAL A 137 -14.07 -8.53 -1.44
C VAL A 137 -14.97 -8.58 -0.21
N LEU A 138 -14.43 -8.84 0.98
CA LEU A 138 -15.20 -8.84 2.22
C LEU A 138 -15.83 -7.46 2.51
N ALA A 139 -15.10 -6.37 2.24
CA ALA A 139 -15.65 -5.02 2.38
C ALA A 139 -16.83 -4.77 1.44
N VAL A 140 -16.73 -5.20 0.17
CA VAL A 140 -17.83 -5.11 -0.80
C VAL A 140 -19.03 -5.94 -0.33
N VAL A 141 -18.81 -7.19 0.09
CA VAL A 141 -19.87 -8.06 0.61
C VAL A 141 -20.53 -7.44 1.84
N ALA A 142 -19.75 -6.90 2.77
CA ALA A 142 -20.29 -6.25 3.96
C ALA A 142 -21.18 -5.05 3.60
N VAL A 143 -20.79 -4.24 2.62
CA VAL A 143 -21.61 -3.13 2.12
C VAL A 143 -22.91 -3.65 1.49
N LEU A 144 -22.84 -4.66 0.62
CA LEU A 144 -24.01 -5.24 -0.03
C LEU A 144 -25.00 -5.86 0.98
N VAL A 145 -24.50 -6.63 1.96
CA VAL A 145 -25.30 -7.26 3.01
C VAL A 145 -25.90 -6.22 3.97
N SER A 146 -25.22 -5.09 4.17
CA SER A 146 -25.74 -4.02 5.05
C SER A 146 -26.99 -3.32 4.50
N GLY A 147 -27.42 -3.60 3.26
CA GLY A 147 -28.65 -3.03 2.70
C GLY A 147 -28.65 -1.50 2.64
N ALA A 148 -27.48 -0.89 2.59
CA ALA A 148 -27.33 0.56 2.74
C ALA A 148 -27.92 1.32 1.54
N ASP A 149 -29.11 1.90 1.72
CA ASP A 149 -29.27 3.32 1.40
C ASP A 149 -28.32 4.11 2.31
N VAL A 150 -27.66 5.16 1.81
CA VAL A 150 -26.59 5.89 2.53
C VAL A 150 -27.15 6.76 3.67
N GLY A 151 -27.78 6.13 4.67
CA GLY A 151 -28.36 6.77 5.84
C GLY A 151 -28.55 5.80 7.02
N ALA A 152 -27.99 6.20 8.18
CA ALA A 152 -28.28 5.76 9.55
C ALA A 152 -28.31 4.24 9.89
N SER A 153 -27.15 3.57 9.96
CA SER A 153 -26.97 2.45 10.91
C SER A 153 -25.49 2.17 11.22
N ASP A 154 -24.91 2.96 12.13
CA ASP A 154 -23.49 2.85 12.50
C ASP A 154 -23.14 1.66 13.42
N ALA A 155 -24.12 1.08 14.11
CA ALA A 155 -23.87 -0.02 15.06
C ALA A 155 -23.49 -1.34 14.36
N TRP A 156 -24.17 -1.71 13.28
CA TRP A 156 -23.85 -2.92 12.52
C TRP A 156 -22.51 -2.80 11.78
N ARG A 157 -22.17 -1.58 11.35
CA ARG A 157 -20.87 -1.24 10.75
C ARG A 157 -19.73 -1.40 11.74
N ALA A 158 -19.91 -0.97 13.00
CA ALA A 158 -18.93 -1.20 14.06
C ALA A 158 -18.71 -2.69 14.34
N PHE A 159 -19.77 -3.50 14.39
CA PHE A 159 -19.66 -4.96 14.55
C PHE A 159 -18.97 -5.64 13.37
N ALA A 160 -19.28 -5.25 12.13
CA ALA A 160 -18.62 -5.77 10.93
C ALA A 160 -17.13 -5.41 10.90
N LEU A 161 -16.78 -4.18 11.32
CA LEU A 161 -15.39 -3.73 11.41
C LEU A 161 -14.61 -4.49 12.49
N ILE A 162 -15.20 -4.65 13.68
CA ILE A 162 -14.61 -5.44 14.78
C ILE A 162 -14.44 -6.91 14.35
N GLY A 163 -15.42 -7.48 13.65
CA GLY A 163 -15.34 -8.84 13.10
C GLY A 163 -14.24 -9.00 12.06
N ALA A 164 -14.10 -8.03 11.15
CA ALA A 164 -13.03 -8.03 10.15
C ALA A 164 -11.63 -7.89 10.80
N ILE A 165 -11.48 -7.02 11.80
CA ILE A 165 -10.24 -6.88 12.58
C ILE A 165 -9.92 -8.20 13.31
N GLY A 166 -10.93 -8.82 13.95
CA GLY A 166 -10.77 -10.09 14.64
C GLY A 166 -10.36 -11.23 13.71
N LEU A 167 -10.94 -11.30 12.51
CA LEU A 167 -10.59 -12.31 11.50
C LEU A 167 -9.16 -12.11 10.98
N VAL A 168 -8.77 -10.87 10.68
CA VAL A 168 -7.39 -10.56 10.26
C VAL A 168 -6.39 -10.90 11.36
N ALA A 169 -6.69 -10.56 12.62
CA ALA A 169 -5.85 -10.90 13.76
C ALA A 169 -5.73 -12.42 14.00
N ALA A 170 -6.78 -13.19 13.67
CA ALA A 170 -6.79 -14.65 13.79
C ALA A 170 -6.04 -15.37 12.65
N VAL A 171 -6.03 -14.79 11.44
CA VAL A 171 -5.40 -15.38 10.25
C VAL A 171 -3.92 -15.00 10.12
N LEU A 172 -3.48 -13.92 10.77
CA LEU A 172 -2.07 -13.55 10.79
C LEU A 172 -1.23 -14.63 11.50
N PRO A 173 -0.18 -15.17 10.86
CA PRO A 173 0.75 -16.08 11.51
C PRO A 173 1.36 -15.39 12.72
N ARG A 174 1.18 -15.99 13.91
CA ARG A 174 1.82 -15.48 15.12
C ARG A 174 3.34 -15.63 15.00
N PRO A 175 4.14 -14.59 15.31
CA PRO A 175 5.59 -14.73 15.32
C PRO A 175 5.97 -15.84 16.30
N ARG A 176 6.78 -16.78 15.80
CA ARG A 176 7.49 -17.77 16.62
C ARG A 176 8.86 -17.22 16.96
#